data_AF-A0A950IBY5-F1
#
_entry.id   AF-A0A950IBY5-F1
#
_cell.length_a   1.000
_cell.length_b   1.000
_cell.length_c   1.000
_cell.angle_alpha   90.00
_cell.angle_beta   90.00
_cell.angle_gamma   90.00
#
_symmetry.space_group_name_H-M   'P 1'
#
loop_
_entity.id
_entity.type
_entity.pdbx_description
1 polymer ?
#
loop_
_entity_poly.entity_id
_entity_poly.type
_entity_poly.pdbx_seq_one_letter_code
_entity_poly.pdbx_strand_id
1 'polypeptide(L)'
;MNDIQLHDALRLHADDQDARSKVAAAVDSLLAKKKGTPRLTVVLDGERLPAETVAALVTGLRRVRERGGAIAVAPATPEVRDALAVTGLDRVFAFPLIPDEQTGPRTNLLRRMMAASFAAALAFVGLTIYAQADPAPSPAATVASAAPATTFDHPVEPLAILGRVEERNPSLSSYQGRLHVDLRLTSFPFISQHLDGTTYYKRPSNYEVVFDRVPALAKGFDKMFTDVGDPSSWDKRFAMTYEGERDYQGRKDLELRLVQRVRGMIDHETVLVNPSTWVIDSIRYDYYNGGHITMTQTFRDVGGYWMLAEQRAEIAIPYARAVAHGSYTDYKTNVAIDDAVFTKKNK
;
A
#
# COMPACT_ATOMS: atom_id res chain seq x y z
N MET A 1 3.13 50.60 -17.05
CA MET A 1 3.87 50.62 -15.77
C MET A 1 3.57 49.31 -15.07
N ASN A 2 4.58 48.49 -14.79
CA ASN A 2 4.39 47.29 -13.98
C ASN A 2 4.30 47.72 -12.52
N ASP A 3 3.13 47.55 -11.92
CA ASP A 3 2.92 47.77 -10.50
C ASP A 3 3.63 46.63 -9.75
N ILE A 4 4.83 46.91 -9.24
CA ILE A 4 5.63 45.93 -8.50
C ILE A 4 4.93 45.71 -7.16
N GLN A 5 4.04 44.70 -7.12
CA GLN A 5 3.40 44.29 -5.88
C GLN A 5 4.49 43.87 -4.88
N LEU A 6 4.72 44.74 -3.88
CA LEU A 6 5.50 44.43 -2.70
C LEU A 6 4.79 43.29 -1.94
N HIS A 7 5.26 42.06 -2.16
CA HIS A 7 4.79 40.89 -1.44
C HIS A 7 5.35 40.96 -0.02
N ASP A 8 4.50 40.87 1.00
CA ASP A 8 4.96 40.76 2.38
C ASP A 8 5.72 39.43 2.55
N ALA A 9 6.99 39.52 2.93
CA ALA A 9 7.87 38.38 3.12
C ALA A 9 8.26 38.24 4.60
N LEU A 10 7.77 37.17 5.23
CA LEU A 10 8.21 36.74 6.57
C LEU A 10 9.39 35.78 6.39
N ARG A 11 10.54 36.08 7.02
CA ARG A 11 11.61 35.10 7.21
C ARG A 11 11.43 34.44 8.57
N LEU A 12 11.52 33.12 8.62
CA LEU A 12 11.28 32.34 9.82
C LEU A 12 12.20 31.11 9.86
N HIS A 13 12.78 30.84 11.03
CA HIS A 13 13.46 29.58 11.29
C HIS A 13 12.45 28.55 11.79
N ALA A 14 12.50 27.31 11.29
CA ALA A 14 11.45 26.34 11.55
C ALA A 14 11.35 25.92 13.02
N ASP A 15 12.48 25.90 13.74
CA ASP A 15 12.59 25.66 15.19
C ASP A 15 12.44 26.92 16.08
N ASP A 16 12.02 28.05 15.52
CA ASP A 16 11.78 29.29 16.26
C ASP A 16 10.58 29.13 17.23
N GLN A 17 10.82 29.22 18.54
CA GLN A 17 9.76 29.09 19.55
C GLN A 17 8.65 30.14 19.40
N ASP A 18 8.96 31.30 18.82
CA ASP A 18 7.98 32.35 18.53
C ASP A 18 7.31 32.21 17.15
N ALA A 19 7.57 31.14 16.39
CA ALA A 19 7.04 30.92 15.05
C ALA A 19 5.52 31.15 14.96
N ARG A 20 4.78 30.67 15.96
CA ARG A 20 3.32 30.87 16.06
C ARG A 20 2.94 32.34 16.16
N SER A 21 3.60 33.09 17.03
CA SER A 21 3.36 34.52 17.26
C SER A 21 3.77 35.35 16.04
N LYS A 22 4.91 35.04 15.43
CA LYS A 22 5.45 35.70 14.23
C LYS A 22 4.54 35.51 13.01
N VAL A 23 4.08 34.27 12.76
CA VAL A 23 3.10 33.98 11.68
C VAL A 23 1.76 34.67 11.94
N ALA A 24 1.26 34.66 13.18
CA ALA A 24 0.01 35.34 13.53
C ALA A 24 0.09 36.86 13.28
N ALA A 25 1.13 37.53 13.78
CA ALA A 25 1.34 38.97 13.60
C ALA A 25 1.54 39.38 12.13
N ALA A 26 2.24 38.56 11.33
CA ALA A 26 2.37 38.77 9.89
C ALA A 26 1.01 38.66 9.16
N VAL A 27 0.19 37.66 9.52
CA VAL A 27 -1.17 37.50 8.99
C VAL A 27 -2.07 38.66 9.40
N ASP A 28 -2.03 39.11 10.65
CA ASP A 28 -2.84 40.24 11.13
C ASP A 28 -2.46 41.55 10.42
N SER A 29 -1.16 41.79 10.24
CA SER A 29 -0.63 42.95 9.51
C SER A 29 -1.03 42.95 8.04
N LEU A 30 -1.03 41.77 7.40
CA LEU A 30 -1.48 41.58 6.02
C LEU A 30 -3.00 41.80 5.88
N LEU A 31 -3.80 41.25 6.80
CA LEU A 31 -5.27 41.35 6.76
C LEU A 31 -5.79 42.76 7.12
N ALA A 32 -5.00 43.57 7.83
CA ALA A 32 -5.31 44.97 8.08
C ALA A 32 -5.26 45.85 6.81
N LYS A 33 -4.52 45.43 5.76
CA LYS A 33 -4.39 46.16 4.50
C LYS A 33 -5.66 46.00 3.66
N LYS A 34 -6.46 47.07 3.54
CA LYS A 34 -7.79 47.07 2.89
C LYS A 34 -7.82 46.90 1.35
N LYS A 35 -6.68 46.76 0.66
CA LYS A 35 -6.62 46.71 -0.82
C LYS A 35 -5.97 45.44 -1.32
N GLY A 36 -6.67 44.72 -2.20
CA GLY A 36 -6.17 43.56 -2.93
C GLY A 36 -6.41 42.22 -2.24
N THR A 37 -6.00 41.14 -2.93
CA THR A 37 -6.03 39.78 -2.42
C THR A 37 -4.83 39.54 -1.50
N PRO A 38 -5.01 39.22 -0.20
CA PRO A 38 -3.89 39.12 0.73
C PRO A 38 -2.96 37.95 0.38
N ARG A 39 -1.66 38.22 0.24
CA ARG A 39 -0.61 37.23 -0.02
C ARG A 39 0.56 37.40 0.93
N LEU A 40 0.88 36.35 1.70
CA LEU A 40 2.09 36.26 2.53
C LEU A 40 3.06 35.27 1.90
N THR A 41 4.35 35.62 1.81
CA THR A 41 5.41 34.65 1.52
C THR A 41 6.19 34.37 2.80
N VAL A 42 6.32 33.11 3.18
CA VAL A 42 7.14 32.67 4.31
C VAL A 42 8.38 31.98 3.77
N VAL A 43 9.55 32.60 3.93
CA VAL A 43 10.84 31.95 3.69
C VAL A 43 11.21 31.18 4.94
N LEU A 44 11.39 29.87 4.82
CA LEU A 44 11.50 28.93 5.94
C LEU A 44 12.82 28.16 5.87
N ASP A 45 13.73 28.39 6.82
CA ASP A 45 14.99 27.64 7.01
C ASP A 45 14.92 26.74 8.26
N GLY A 46 15.96 25.91 8.47
CA GLY A 46 16.08 24.97 9.60
C GLY A 46 16.41 23.54 9.16
N GLU A 47 16.76 22.70 10.14
CA GLU A 47 17.14 21.28 9.93
C GLU A 47 15.93 20.33 9.91
N ARG A 48 14.76 20.81 10.36
CA ARG A 48 13.52 20.03 10.46
C ARG A 48 12.31 20.96 10.42
N LEU A 49 11.11 20.39 10.37
CA LEU A 49 9.85 21.15 10.37
C LEU A 49 8.97 20.75 11.57
N PRO A 50 9.04 21.46 12.71
CA PRO A 50 8.24 21.16 13.89
C PRO A 50 6.72 21.27 13.67
N ALA A 51 5.97 20.43 14.36
CA ALA A 51 4.50 20.39 14.27
C ALA A 51 3.83 21.73 14.66
N GLU A 52 4.43 22.49 15.58
CA GLU A 52 3.93 23.81 16.00
C GLU A 52 4.02 24.85 14.88
N THR A 53 5.14 24.87 14.16
CA THR A 53 5.36 25.73 12.99
C THR A 53 4.41 25.35 11.84
N VAL A 54 4.19 24.05 11.60
CA VAL A 54 3.15 23.57 10.66
C VAL A 54 1.76 24.07 11.08
N ALA A 55 1.38 23.89 12.34
CA ALA A 55 0.08 24.30 12.85
C ALA A 55 -0.13 25.82 12.74
N ALA A 56 0.91 26.62 12.99
CA ALA A 56 0.90 28.07 12.80
C ALA A 56 0.66 28.46 11.32
N LEU A 57 1.42 27.87 10.38
CA LEU A 57 1.30 28.14 8.95
C LEU A 57 -0.09 27.75 8.41
N VAL A 58 -0.62 26.59 8.80
CA VAL A 58 -1.97 26.13 8.41
C VAL A 58 -3.06 27.03 8.99
N THR A 59 -2.93 27.45 10.25
CA THR A 59 -3.86 28.39 10.91
C THR A 59 -3.85 29.75 10.20
N GLY A 60 -2.67 30.28 9.89
CA GLY A 60 -2.52 31.51 9.12
C GLY A 60 -3.16 31.40 7.74
N LEU A 61 -2.90 30.32 7.01
CA LEU A 61 -3.44 30.09 5.67
C LEU A 61 -4.96 30.06 5.65
N ARG A 62 -5.59 29.44 6.66
CA ARG A 62 -7.06 29.43 6.80
C ARG A 62 -7.61 30.86 6.92
N ARG A 63 -7.07 31.67 7.84
CA ARG A 63 -7.48 33.07 8.06
C ARG A 63 -7.29 33.94 6.81
N VAL A 64 -6.20 33.72 6.06
CA VAL A 64 -5.92 34.43 4.81
C VAL A 64 -6.87 33.99 3.68
N ARG A 65 -7.21 32.69 3.58
CA ARG A 65 -8.18 32.15 2.61
C ARG A 65 -9.62 32.62 2.85
N GLU A 66 -10.01 32.89 4.10
CA GLU A 66 -11.31 33.50 4.44
C GLU A 66 -11.48 34.92 3.82
N ARG A 67 -10.39 35.55 3.37
CA ARG A 67 -10.39 36.80 2.58
C ARG A 67 -9.98 36.59 1.11
N GLY A 68 -10.06 35.35 0.61
CA GLY A 68 -9.67 34.98 -0.76
C GLY A 68 -8.16 34.95 -1.02
N GLY A 69 -7.33 35.07 0.01
CA GLY A 69 -5.88 35.14 -0.10
C GLY A 69 -5.15 33.80 -0.11
N ALA A 70 -3.81 33.87 -0.10
CA ALA A 70 -2.93 32.70 0.02
C ALA A 70 -1.70 32.95 0.91
N ILE A 71 -1.14 31.87 1.45
CA ILE A 71 0.22 31.83 1.99
C ILE A 71 1.08 30.97 1.06
N ALA A 72 2.24 31.50 0.71
CA ALA A 72 3.33 30.85 0.02
C ALA A 72 4.40 30.44 1.04
N VAL A 73 4.99 29.25 0.87
CA VAL A 73 6.15 28.82 1.68
C VAL A 73 7.32 28.56 0.72
N ALA A 74 8.44 29.20 0.97
CA ALA A 74 9.67 29.07 0.20
C ALA A 74 10.74 28.38 1.10
N PRO A 75 10.97 27.06 0.94
CA PRO A 75 11.96 26.35 1.74
C PRO A 75 13.37 26.77 1.33
N ALA A 76 14.08 27.35 2.29
CA ALA A 76 15.47 27.80 2.13
C ALA A 76 16.49 26.67 2.32
N THR A 77 16.12 25.59 3.01
CA THR A 77 16.95 24.39 3.22
C THR A 77 16.36 23.15 2.53
N PRO A 78 17.18 22.16 2.11
CA PRO A 78 16.71 20.87 1.62
C PRO A 78 15.82 20.12 2.62
N GLU A 79 16.17 20.18 3.90
CA GLU A 79 15.50 19.42 4.97
C GLU A 79 14.06 19.90 5.18
N VAL A 80 13.84 21.23 5.16
CA VAL A 80 12.49 21.81 5.19
C VAL A 80 11.72 21.50 3.90
N ARG A 81 12.39 21.49 2.74
CA ARG A 81 11.76 21.12 1.46
C ARG A 81 11.26 19.67 1.48
N ASP A 82 12.10 18.75 1.93
CA ASP A 82 11.76 17.33 2.01
C ASP A 82 10.68 17.10 3.07
N ALA A 83 10.74 17.77 4.22
CA ALA A 83 9.66 17.73 5.21
C ALA A 83 8.31 18.25 4.67
N LEU A 84 8.30 19.35 3.90
CA LEU A 84 7.09 19.88 3.24
C LEU A 84 6.54 18.91 2.18
N ALA A 85 7.42 18.27 1.41
CA ALA A 85 7.04 17.30 0.37
C ALA A 85 6.50 15.99 0.99
N VAL A 86 7.14 15.51 2.06
CA VAL A 86 6.73 14.34 2.84
C VAL A 86 5.39 14.54 3.54
N THR A 87 5.13 15.74 4.05
CA THR A 87 3.84 16.09 4.70
C THR A 87 2.74 16.49 3.72
N GLY A 88 3.04 16.62 2.43
CA GLY A 88 2.09 17.10 1.41
C GLY A 88 1.71 18.58 1.54
N LEU A 89 2.41 19.33 2.41
CA LEU A 89 2.21 20.77 2.61
C LEU A 89 2.69 21.59 1.41
N ASP A 90 3.59 21.01 0.60
CA ASP A 90 4.01 21.47 -0.72
C ASP A 90 2.83 21.83 -1.66
N ARG A 91 1.68 21.18 -1.51
CA ARG A 91 0.46 21.47 -2.28
C ARG A 91 -0.52 22.40 -1.58
N VAL A 92 -0.36 22.59 -0.27
CA VAL A 92 -1.26 23.40 0.56
C VAL A 92 -0.86 24.87 0.51
N PHE A 93 0.45 25.13 0.53
CA PHE A 93 1.02 26.47 0.34
C PHE A 93 1.34 26.71 -1.14
N ALA A 94 1.09 27.93 -1.62
CA ALA A 94 1.33 28.26 -3.02
C ALA A 94 2.82 28.59 -3.22
N PHE A 95 3.62 27.70 -3.80
CA PHE A 95 4.97 28.10 -4.19
C PHE A 95 4.92 29.28 -5.18
N PRO A 96 5.76 30.32 -5.01
CA PRO A 96 5.98 31.27 -6.09
C PRO A 96 6.61 30.52 -7.26
N LEU A 97 5.83 30.33 -8.32
CA LEU A 97 6.34 29.85 -9.60
C LEU A 97 7.29 30.93 -10.13
N ILE A 98 8.60 30.72 -9.93
CA ILE A 98 9.64 31.45 -10.64
C ILE A 98 9.39 31.20 -12.14
N PRO A 99 9.16 32.24 -12.96
CA PRO A 99 9.09 32.06 -14.41
C PRO A 99 10.46 31.62 -14.93
N ASP A 100 10.47 30.53 -15.69
CA ASP A 100 11.60 30.05 -16.51
C ASP A 100 12.94 29.75 -15.81
N GLU A 101 12.92 29.02 -14.69
CA GLU A 101 13.96 28.00 -14.49
C GLU A 101 13.44 26.60 -14.87
N GLN A 102 14.08 26.01 -15.88
CA GLN A 102 13.82 24.67 -16.38
C GLN A 102 14.17 23.63 -15.31
N THR A 103 13.22 23.37 -14.42
CA THR A 103 13.28 22.18 -13.56
C THR A 103 13.24 20.96 -14.47
N GLY A 104 14.34 20.20 -14.50
CA GLY A 104 14.45 18.92 -15.21
C GLY A 104 13.29 17.97 -14.87
N PRO A 105 13.06 16.91 -15.68
CA PRO A 105 11.80 16.18 -15.75
C PRO A 105 11.24 15.86 -14.38
N ARG A 106 10.19 16.59 -13.98
CA ARG A 106 9.62 16.59 -12.63
C ARG A 106 9.07 15.21 -12.27
N THR A 107 9.91 14.37 -11.68
CA THR A 107 9.54 13.02 -11.26
C THR A 107 8.55 13.09 -10.11
N ASN A 108 7.26 12.87 -10.43
CA ASN A 108 6.12 12.96 -9.52
C ASN A 108 6.33 12.20 -8.18
N LEU A 109 6.77 12.90 -7.13
CA LEU A 109 6.86 12.34 -5.77
C LEU A 109 5.47 11.91 -5.24
N LEU A 110 4.42 12.56 -5.75
CA LEU A 110 3.01 12.19 -5.59
C LEU A 110 2.71 10.74 -6.06
N ARG A 111 3.38 10.23 -7.11
CA ARG A 111 3.33 8.79 -7.44
C ARG A 111 4.09 7.94 -6.43
N ARG A 112 5.22 8.40 -5.89
CA ARG A 112 6.05 7.63 -4.95
C ARG A 112 5.43 7.50 -3.56
N MET A 113 4.87 8.58 -2.99
CA MET A 113 4.21 8.49 -1.68
C MET A 113 2.85 7.81 -1.74
N MET A 114 2.05 8.01 -2.80
CA MET A 114 0.79 7.28 -2.90
C MET A 114 0.97 5.82 -3.32
N ALA A 115 2.09 5.43 -3.95
CA ALA A 115 2.46 4.02 -4.07
C ALA A 115 2.65 3.35 -2.71
N ALA A 116 3.21 4.05 -1.72
CA ALA A 116 3.30 3.53 -0.34
C ALA A 116 1.92 3.45 0.35
N SER A 117 1.08 4.49 0.25
CA SER A 117 -0.24 4.48 0.90
C SER A 117 -1.26 3.55 0.24
N PHE A 118 -1.12 3.24 -1.05
CA PHE A 118 -1.97 2.27 -1.76
C PHE A 118 -1.36 0.87 -1.89
N ALA A 119 -0.11 0.63 -1.48
CA ALA A 119 0.40 -0.71 -1.20
C ALA A 119 -0.54 -1.48 -0.25
N ALA A 120 -1.24 -0.74 0.64
CA ALA A 120 -2.38 -1.19 1.44
C ALA A 120 -3.48 -1.94 0.66
N ALA A 121 -3.85 -1.45 -0.52
CA ALA A 121 -4.89 -2.04 -1.36
C ALA A 121 -4.34 -3.19 -2.24
N LEU A 122 -3.01 -3.27 -2.45
CA LEU A 122 -2.38 -4.34 -3.22
C LEU A 122 -2.41 -5.69 -2.49
N ALA A 123 -2.53 -5.67 -1.16
CA ALA A 123 -2.76 -6.85 -0.34
C ALA A 123 -4.07 -7.59 -0.71
N PHE A 124 -5.08 -6.89 -1.24
CA PHE A 124 -6.42 -7.42 -1.51
C PHE A 124 -6.57 -8.10 -2.87
N VAL A 125 -5.48 -8.61 -3.44
CA VAL A 125 -5.46 -9.19 -4.79
C VAL A 125 -4.79 -10.55 -4.70
N GLY A 126 -5.63 -11.58 -4.73
CA GLY A 126 -5.40 -12.86 -4.07
C GLY A 126 -4.50 -13.89 -4.79
N LEU A 127 -4.39 -15.03 -4.11
CA LEU A 127 -3.59 -16.18 -4.53
C LEU A 127 -4.09 -16.80 -5.83
N THR A 128 -3.14 -17.04 -6.74
CA THR A 128 -3.33 -17.77 -8.00
C THR A 128 -2.59 -19.11 -7.91
N ILE A 129 -2.92 -20.08 -8.78
CA ILE A 129 -2.51 -21.48 -8.63
C ILE A 129 -2.22 -22.10 -10.01
N TYR A 130 -0.94 -22.24 -10.36
CA TYR A 130 -0.50 -23.26 -11.31
C TYR A 130 -0.22 -24.57 -10.57
N ALA A 131 -0.63 -25.68 -11.17
CA ALA A 131 0.14 -26.91 -11.14
C ALA A 131 -0.15 -27.66 -12.46
N GLN A 132 0.91 -27.97 -13.21
CA GLN A 132 0.87 -29.00 -14.26
C GLN A 132 1.85 -30.08 -13.88
N ALA A 133 1.32 -31.25 -13.51
CA ALA A 133 2.06 -32.50 -13.46
C ALA A 133 1.12 -33.60 -13.99
N ASP A 134 1.57 -34.32 -15.01
CA ASP A 134 0.87 -35.53 -15.45
C ASP A 134 0.95 -36.60 -14.34
N PRO A 135 -0.14 -37.33 -14.04
CA PRO A 135 -0.13 -38.34 -12.99
C PRO A 135 0.63 -39.59 -13.46
N ALA A 136 1.88 -39.74 -13.00
CA ALA A 136 2.58 -41.02 -13.02
C ALA A 136 1.98 -41.96 -11.95
N PRO A 137 1.69 -43.23 -12.25
CA PRO A 137 1.12 -44.16 -11.28
C PRO A 137 2.17 -44.60 -10.25
N SER A 138 1.86 -44.43 -8.96
CA SER A 138 2.73 -44.85 -7.85
C SER A 138 2.25 -46.20 -7.26
N PRO A 139 3.14 -47.15 -6.94
CA PRO A 139 2.77 -48.46 -6.42
C PRO A 139 2.41 -48.42 -4.91
N ALA A 140 1.51 -49.31 -4.50
CA ALA A 140 1.06 -49.42 -3.11
C ALA A 140 2.09 -50.14 -2.21
N ALA A 141 2.23 -49.68 -0.96
CA ALA A 141 2.99 -50.38 0.10
C ALA A 141 2.40 -50.19 1.50
N THR A 142 2.58 -51.19 2.37
CA THR A 142 1.98 -51.35 3.71
C THR A 142 2.81 -52.40 4.48
N VAL A 143 2.89 -52.49 5.81
CA VAL A 143 2.16 -51.88 6.94
C VAL A 143 3.15 -51.64 8.10
N ALA A 144 2.99 -50.58 8.91
CA ALA A 144 3.23 -50.66 10.38
C ALA A 144 2.89 -49.35 11.12
N SER A 145 2.31 -49.48 12.32
CA SER A 145 1.92 -48.36 13.21
C SER A 145 2.61 -48.48 14.57
N ALA A 146 3.38 -47.46 14.94
CA ALA A 146 3.75 -47.16 16.32
C ALA A 146 3.57 -45.65 16.52
N ALA A 147 2.71 -45.24 17.46
CA ALA A 147 2.32 -43.83 17.60
C ALA A 147 3.44 -42.99 18.21
N PRO A 148 4.06 -42.06 17.46
CA PRO A 148 4.98 -41.06 18.01
C PRO A 148 4.17 -39.86 18.51
N ALA A 149 4.82 -38.92 19.19
CA ALA A 149 4.30 -37.55 19.20
C ALA A 149 4.20 -37.09 17.73
N THR A 150 3.03 -36.64 17.30
CA THR A 150 2.79 -36.20 15.91
C THR A 150 3.54 -34.91 15.61
N THR A 151 4.84 -35.06 15.34
CA THR A 151 5.56 -34.18 14.42
C THR A 151 4.79 -34.28 13.10
N PHE A 152 4.16 -33.21 12.65
CA PHE A 152 3.54 -33.19 11.34
C PHE A 152 4.69 -33.34 10.32
N ASP A 153 4.64 -34.40 9.51
CA ASP A 153 5.63 -34.64 8.47
C ASP A 153 5.28 -33.78 7.25
N HIS A 154 5.49 -32.46 7.40
CA HIS A 154 5.34 -31.49 6.32
C HIS A 154 6.66 -31.30 5.57
N PRO A 155 6.62 -31.02 4.26
CA PRO A 155 7.82 -30.62 3.53
C PRO A 155 8.46 -29.39 4.19
N VAL A 156 9.79 -29.45 4.36
CA VAL A 156 10.62 -28.31 4.80
C VAL A 156 11.26 -27.58 3.63
N GLU A 157 11.14 -28.11 2.41
CA GLU A 157 11.61 -27.45 1.18
C GLU A 157 10.57 -26.39 0.73
N PRO A 158 10.96 -25.11 0.56
CA PRO A 158 10.01 -24.04 0.20
C PRO A 158 9.18 -24.32 -1.06
N LEU A 159 9.77 -24.94 -2.09
CA LEU A 159 9.06 -25.29 -3.33
C LEU A 159 8.00 -26.38 -3.10
N ALA A 160 8.28 -27.36 -2.24
CA ALA A 160 7.31 -28.39 -1.89
C ALA A 160 6.18 -27.83 -0.99
N ILE A 161 6.46 -26.85 -0.13
CA ILE A 161 5.43 -26.11 0.62
C ILE A 161 4.53 -25.32 -0.35
N LEU A 162 5.10 -24.59 -1.32
CA LEU A 162 4.30 -23.86 -2.31
C LEU A 162 3.47 -24.80 -3.20
N GLY A 163 4.03 -25.92 -3.63
CA GLY A 163 3.29 -26.95 -4.36
C GLY A 163 2.05 -27.44 -3.60
N ARG A 164 2.10 -27.52 -2.26
CA ARG A 164 0.91 -27.83 -1.44
C ARG A 164 -0.10 -26.67 -1.36
N VAL A 165 0.37 -25.43 -1.26
CA VAL A 165 -0.49 -24.23 -1.29
C VAL A 165 -1.24 -24.13 -2.64
N GLU A 166 -0.59 -24.53 -3.73
CA GLU A 166 -1.15 -24.65 -5.07
C GLU A 166 -2.12 -25.85 -5.18
N GLU A 167 -1.70 -27.04 -4.77
CA GLU A 167 -2.51 -28.27 -4.84
C GLU A 167 -3.78 -28.22 -3.97
N ARG A 168 -3.89 -27.30 -3.00
CA ARG A 168 -5.02 -27.18 -2.05
C ARG A 168 -6.41 -27.25 -2.70
N ASN A 169 -6.58 -26.64 -3.87
CA ASN A 169 -7.86 -26.57 -4.59
C ASN A 169 -7.72 -27.23 -5.98
N PRO A 170 -7.52 -28.56 -6.07
CA PRO A 170 -7.00 -29.20 -7.28
C PRO A 170 -8.02 -29.20 -8.43
N SER A 171 -9.33 -29.26 -8.14
CA SER A 171 -10.42 -29.18 -9.12
C SER A 171 -10.92 -27.77 -9.41
N LEU A 172 -10.29 -26.72 -8.87
CA LEU A 172 -10.70 -25.32 -9.09
C LEU A 172 -10.07 -24.78 -10.39
N SER A 173 -10.85 -24.83 -11.46
CA SER A 173 -10.46 -24.34 -12.79
C SER A 173 -10.70 -22.85 -12.98
N SER A 174 -11.71 -22.28 -12.30
CA SER A 174 -12.01 -20.85 -12.33
C SER A 174 -12.87 -20.44 -11.13
N TYR A 175 -12.95 -19.14 -10.85
CA TYR A 175 -14.03 -18.57 -10.04
C TYR A 175 -14.29 -17.10 -10.38
N GLN A 176 -15.50 -16.66 -10.07
CA GLN A 176 -15.88 -15.26 -9.95
C GLN A 176 -16.39 -15.01 -8.52
N GLY A 177 -16.03 -13.90 -7.90
CA GLY A 177 -16.53 -13.50 -6.58
C GLY A 177 -16.69 -11.99 -6.48
N ARG A 178 -17.50 -11.51 -5.53
CA ARG A 178 -17.61 -10.09 -5.20
C ARG A 178 -16.57 -9.73 -4.14
N LEU A 179 -15.96 -8.56 -4.30
CA LEU A 179 -14.98 -7.99 -3.39
C LEU A 179 -15.51 -6.64 -2.88
N HIS A 180 -15.45 -6.44 -1.57
CA HIS A 180 -15.59 -5.13 -0.94
C HIS A 180 -14.29 -4.81 -0.20
N VAL A 181 -13.78 -3.57 -0.30
CA VAL A 181 -12.58 -3.12 0.43
C VAL A 181 -12.84 -1.78 1.11
N ASP A 182 -12.72 -1.76 2.44
CA ASP A 182 -12.62 -0.59 3.28
C ASP A 182 -11.14 -0.20 3.44
N LEU A 183 -10.73 0.96 2.92
CA LEU A 183 -9.40 1.53 3.14
C LEU A 183 -9.49 2.77 4.03
N ARG A 184 -8.71 2.83 5.11
CA ARG A 184 -8.65 3.97 6.03
C ARG A 184 -7.22 4.37 6.35
N LEU A 185 -6.80 5.56 5.90
CA LEU A 185 -5.58 6.21 6.37
C LEU A 185 -5.78 6.67 7.82
N THR A 186 -4.97 6.12 8.73
CA THR A 186 -4.96 6.46 10.16
C THR A 186 -3.90 7.52 10.50
N SER A 187 -3.07 7.91 9.53
CA SER A 187 -2.27 9.14 9.54
C SER A 187 -2.97 10.27 8.78
N PHE A 188 -2.48 11.51 8.94
CA PHE A 188 -2.94 12.65 8.15
C PHE A 188 -2.46 12.54 6.68
N PRO A 189 -3.28 12.90 5.67
CA PRO A 189 -4.68 13.30 5.76
C PRO A 189 -5.61 12.10 6.00
N PHE A 190 -6.47 12.16 7.02
CA PHE A 190 -7.38 11.06 7.38
C PHE A 190 -8.42 10.82 6.27
N ILE A 191 -8.12 9.87 5.38
CA ILE A 191 -8.93 9.49 4.23
C ILE A 191 -9.52 8.11 4.47
N SER A 192 -10.84 7.98 4.33
CA SER A 192 -11.52 6.69 4.18
C SER A 192 -12.02 6.54 2.75
N GLN A 193 -11.90 5.36 2.16
CA GLN A 193 -12.43 4.99 0.84
C GLN A 193 -13.07 3.60 0.94
N HIS A 194 -14.13 3.39 0.16
CA HIS A 194 -14.77 2.09 -0.02
C HIS A 194 -14.68 1.74 -1.50
N LEU A 195 -14.24 0.51 -1.81
CA LEU A 195 -14.05 0.03 -3.17
C LEU A 195 -14.82 -1.28 -3.35
N ASP A 196 -15.85 -1.26 -4.19
CA ASP A 196 -16.56 -2.46 -4.64
C ASP A 196 -15.95 -2.96 -5.94
N GLY A 197 -15.87 -4.28 -6.09
CA GLY A 197 -15.36 -4.90 -7.30
C GLY A 197 -15.73 -6.37 -7.44
N THR A 198 -15.20 -6.96 -8.49
CA THR A 198 -15.36 -8.37 -8.81
C THR A 198 -13.97 -8.99 -8.99
N THR A 199 -13.70 -10.04 -8.24
CA THR A 199 -12.51 -10.89 -8.42
C THR A 199 -12.81 -12.00 -9.43
N TYR A 200 -11.87 -12.23 -10.33
CA TYR A 200 -11.90 -13.29 -11.34
C TYR A 200 -10.62 -14.11 -11.26
N TYR A 201 -10.77 -15.43 -11.34
CA TYR A 201 -9.68 -16.37 -11.47
C TYR A 201 -9.99 -17.37 -12.58
N LYS A 202 -9.01 -17.66 -13.43
CA LYS A 202 -9.05 -18.74 -14.41
C LYS A 202 -7.68 -19.42 -14.45
N ARG A 203 -7.65 -20.72 -14.18
CA ARG A 203 -6.46 -21.56 -14.28
C ARG A 203 -5.87 -21.39 -15.70
N PRO A 204 -4.54 -21.20 -15.85
CA PRO A 204 -3.55 -21.48 -14.83
C PRO A 204 -3.05 -20.29 -14.00
N SER A 205 -3.13 -19.05 -14.50
CA SER A 205 -2.54 -17.88 -13.82
C SER A 205 -3.28 -16.58 -14.07
N ASN A 206 -4.52 -16.65 -14.55
CA ASN A 206 -5.27 -15.46 -14.88
C ASN A 206 -6.06 -15.03 -13.65
N TYR A 207 -5.52 -14.08 -12.91
CA TYR A 207 -6.23 -13.41 -11.81
C TYR A 207 -6.41 -11.93 -12.13
N GLU A 208 -7.63 -11.42 -11.92
CA GLU A 208 -7.93 -9.99 -12.12
C GLU A 208 -8.98 -9.53 -11.10
N VAL A 209 -8.78 -8.32 -10.57
CA VAL A 209 -9.80 -7.61 -9.77
C VAL A 209 -10.27 -6.41 -10.58
N VAL A 210 -11.55 -6.43 -10.95
CA VAL A 210 -12.20 -5.32 -11.65
C VAL A 210 -13.05 -4.56 -10.64
N PHE A 211 -12.58 -3.40 -10.20
CA PHE A 211 -13.36 -2.49 -9.37
C PHE A 211 -14.48 -1.82 -10.17
N ASP A 212 -15.69 -1.79 -9.62
CA ASP A 212 -16.87 -1.22 -10.27
C ASP A 212 -16.70 0.31 -10.46
N ARG A 213 -16.03 0.97 -9.51
CA ARG A 213 -15.68 2.39 -9.54
C ARG A 213 -14.30 2.62 -8.94
N VAL A 214 -13.33 2.95 -9.79
CA VAL A 214 -12.00 3.42 -9.38
C VAL A 214 -12.04 4.95 -9.24
N PRO A 215 -11.82 5.54 -8.04
CA PRO A 215 -11.67 6.98 -7.89
C PRO A 215 -10.61 7.54 -8.84
N ALA A 216 -10.76 8.77 -9.33
CA ALA A 216 -9.81 9.33 -10.30
C ALA A 216 -8.35 9.34 -9.79
N LEU A 217 -8.17 9.46 -8.47
CA LEU A 217 -6.89 9.37 -7.76
C LEU A 217 -6.26 7.97 -7.81
N ALA A 218 -7.07 6.93 -7.96
CA ALA A 218 -6.68 5.52 -7.87
C ALA A 218 -6.35 4.85 -9.22
N LYS A 219 -6.61 5.51 -10.37
CA LYS A 219 -6.28 5.01 -11.72
C LYS A 219 -4.78 4.71 -11.95
N GLY A 220 -3.91 5.12 -11.04
CA GLY A 220 -2.48 4.77 -11.08
C GLY A 220 -2.16 3.36 -10.56
N PHE A 221 -3.11 2.70 -9.88
CA PHE A 221 -2.86 1.44 -9.17
C PHE A 221 -3.28 0.19 -9.94
N ASP A 222 -4.06 0.31 -11.02
CA ASP A 222 -4.48 -0.79 -11.90
C ASP A 222 -3.31 -1.71 -12.32
N LYS A 223 -2.10 -1.15 -12.46
CA LYS A 223 -0.86 -1.89 -12.82
C LYS A 223 -0.14 -2.57 -11.66
N MET A 224 -0.39 -2.18 -10.42
CA MET A 224 0.29 -2.70 -9.23
C MET A 224 -0.40 -3.94 -8.64
N PHE A 225 -1.69 -4.10 -8.89
CA PHE A 225 -2.50 -5.20 -8.32
C PHE A 225 -2.04 -6.59 -8.78
N THR A 226 -1.58 -6.74 -10.03
CA THR A 226 -1.36 -8.05 -10.68
C THR A 226 -0.22 -8.90 -10.11
N ASP A 227 0.68 -8.33 -9.30
CA ASP A 227 2.03 -8.88 -9.15
C ASP A 227 2.31 -9.57 -7.80
N VAL A 228 1.54 -9.30 -6.74
CA VAL A 228 1.94 -9.71 -5.38
C VAL A 228 1.27 -11.03 -4.95
N GLY A 229 0.08 -11.32 -5.48
CA GLY A 229 -0.78 -12.37 -4.94
C GLY A 229 -0.36 -13.83 -5.19
N ASP A 230 0.35 -14.16 -6.28
CA ASP A 230 0.43 -15.51 -6.86
C ASP A 230 1.66 -16.36 -6.41
N PRO A 231 1.49 -17.38 -5.53
CA PRO A 231 2.54 -18.32 -5.14
C PRO A 231 3.28 -18.98 -6.31
N SER A 232 2.58 -19.28 -7.40
CA SER A 232 3.15 -20.00 -8.55
C SER A 232 4.07 -19.17 -9.44
N SER A 233 4.19 -17.88 -9.10
CA SER A 233 5.20 -16.96 -9.63
C SER A 233 6.37 -16.72 -8.67
N TRP A 234 6.28 -17.16 -7.41
CA TRP A 234 7.22 -16.77 -6.36
C TRP A 234 8.61 -17.39 -6.56
N ASP A 235 8.70 -18.61 -7.09
CA ASP A 235 9.97 -19.29 -7.44
C ASP A 235 10.88 -18.42 -8.34
N LYS A 236 10.28 -17.78 -9.34
CA LYS A 236 10.95 -16.90 -10.32
C LYS A 236 11.26 -15.52 -9.77
N ARG A 237 10.50 -15.04 -8.79
CA ARG A 237 10.56 -13.65 -8.30
C ARG A 237 11.35 -13.51 -7.00
N PHE A 238 11.37 -14.54 -6.16
CA PHE A 238 11.99 -14.55 -4.84
C PHE A 238 13.03 -15.68 -4.70
N ALA A 239 14.10 -15.41 -3.95
CA ALA A 239 14.82 -16.44 -3.24
C ALA A 239 14.04 -16.74 -1.96
N MET A 240 13.78 -18.02 -1.69
CA MET A 240 12.89 -18.44 -0.60
C MET A 240 13.64 -19.36 0.37
N THR A 241 13.48 -19.12 1.66
CA THR A 241 14.00 -19.94 2.74
C THR A 241 12.87 -20.37 3.67
N TYR A 242 12.97 -21.57 4.23
CA TYR A 242 12.10 -22.03 5.30
C TYR A 242 12.80 -21.72 6.63
N GLU A 243 12.15 -20.92 7.48
CA GLU A 243 12.72 -20.42 8.75
C GLU A 243 12.26 -21.28 9.95
N GLY A 244 11.40 -22.27 9.74
CA GLY A 244 10.86 -23.16 10.77
C GLY A 244 9.36 -22.98 10.99
N GLU A 245 8.89 -23.38 12.17
CA GLU A 245 7.50 -23.22 12.60
C GLU A 245 7.34 -22.01 13.54
N ARG A 246 6.18 -21.36 13.46
CA ARG A 246 5.80 -20.24 14.34
C ARG A 246 4.44 -20.46 14.98
N ASP A 247 4.34 -20.09 16.25
CA ASP A 247 3.04 -20.02 16.93
C ASP A 247 2.22 -18.86 16.38
N TYR A 248 1.12 -19.19 15.69
CA TYR A 248 0.15 -18.24 15.16
C TYR A 248 -1.25 -18.69 15.54
N GLN A 249 -2.05 -17.82 16.17
CA GLN A 249 -3.42 -18.15 16.62
C GLN A 249 -3.56 -19.48 17.42
N GLY A 250 -2.52 -19.89 18.16
CA GLY A 250 -2.52 -21.12 18.97
C GLY A 250 -2.22 -22.42 18.20
N ARG A 251 -1.80 -22.34 16.93
CA ARG A 251 -1.29 -23.45 16.11
C ARG A 251 0.14 -23.16 15.65
N LYS A 252 0.81 -24.18 15.12
CA LYS A 252 2.10 -24.07 14.43
C LYS A 252 1.86 -23.87 12.93
N ASP A 253 2.23 -22.70 12.41
CA ASP A 253 2.25 -22.41 10.99
C ASP A 253 3.70 -22.44 10.47
N LEU A 254 3.89 -22.81 9.21
CA LEU A 254 5.19 -22.84 8.55
C LEU A 254 5.61 -21.42 8.16
N GLU A 255 6.79 -20.97 8.59
CA GLU A 255 7.32 -19.66 8.22
C GLU A 255 8.26 -19.76 7.01
N LEU A 256 7.87 -19.11 5.92
CA LEU A 256 8.72 -18.88 4.75
C LEU A 256 9.21 -17.43 4.74
N ARG A 257 10.49 -17.23 4.46
CA ARG A 257 11.10 -15.93 4.18
C ARG A 257 11.39 -15.81 2.69
N LEU A 258 10.90 -14.73 2.09
CA LEU A 258 11.02 -14.42 0.67
C LEU A 258 11.88 -13.16 0.51
N VAL A 259 12.87 -13.19 -0.38
CA VAL A 259 13.71 -12.04 -0.72
C VAL A 259 13.68 -11.83 -2.23
N GLN A 260 13.33 -10.64 -2.69
CA GLN A 260 13.18 -10.35 -4.13
C GLN A 260 14.51 -10.55 -4.87
N ARG A 261 14.51 -11.39 -5.92
CA ARG A 261 15.71 -11.66 -6.74
C ARG A 261 16.18 -10.41 -7.49
N VAL A 262 15.25 -9.55 -7.87
CA VAL A 262 15.51 -8.20 -8.38
C VAL A 262 15.18 -7.22 -7.27
N ARG A 263 16.19 -6.51 -6.76
CA ARG A 263 16.06 -5.65 -5.58
C ARG A 263 15.00 -4.55 -5.78
N GLY A 264 13.94 -4.58 -4.96
CA GLY A 264 12.92 -3.54 -4.86
C GLY A 264 13.07 -2.64 -3.63
N MET A 265 11.94 -2.08 -3.19
CA MET A 265 11.83 -1.28 -1.95
C MET A 265 11.63 -2.15 -0.70
N ILE A 266 11.19 -3.39 -0.89
CA ILE A 266 10.99 -4.42 0.13
C ILE A 266 12.36 -5.08 0.38
N ASP A 267 12.70 -5.28 1.65
CA ASP A 267 13.88 -6.05 2.06
C ASP A 267 13.55 -7.55 2.04
N HIS A 268 12.44 -7.93 2.68
CA HIS A 268 11.94 -9.29 2.68
C HIS A 268 10.43 -9.35 2.93
N GLU A 269 9.88 -10.52 2.68
CA GLU A 269 8.50 -10.87 3.02
C GLU A 269 8.52 -12.13 3.91
N THR A 270 7.65 -12.19 4.91
CA THR A 270 7.46 -13.34 5.79
C THR A 270 6.04 -13.88 5.59
N VAL A 271 5.94 -15.14 5.19
CA VAL A 271 4.68 -15.82 4.86
C VAL A 271 4.44 -16.93 5.88
N LEU A 272 3.24 -16.96 6.47
CA LEU A 272 2.80 -18.04 7.37
C LEU A 272 1.81 -18.94 6.63
N VAL A 273 2.15 -20.22 6.51
CA VAL A 273 1.35 -21.24 5.83
C VAL A 273 0.83 -22.26 6.84
N ASN A 274 -0.47 -22.50 6.83
CA ASN A 274 -1.09 -23.51 7.69
C ASN A 274 -0.77 -24.92 7.17
N PRO A 275 -0.04 -25.79 7.90
CA PRO A 275 0.31 -27.12 7.42
C PRO A 275 -0.88 -28.09 7.34
N SER A 276 -2.02 -27.76 7.97
CA SER A 276 -3.22 -28.63 7.95
C SER A 276 -4.18 -28.36 6.79
N THR A 277 -4.20 -27.13 6.27
CA THR A 277 -5.12 -26.70 5.21
C THR A 277 -4.42 -26.11 3.99
N TRP A 278 -3.11 -25.85 4.07
CA TRP A 278 -2.29 -25.21 3.03
C TRP A 278 -2.82 -23.84 2.56
N VAL A 279 -3.51 -23.13 3.47
CA VAL A 279 -3.84 -21.71 3.29
C VAL A 279 -2.68 -20.84 3.77
N ILE A 280 -2.55 -19.65 3.17
CA ILE A 280 -1.65 -18.63 3.70
C ILE A 280 -2.44 -17.81 4.71
N ASP A 281 -2.06 -17.88 5.98
CA ASP A 281 -2.77 -17.18 7.06
C ASP A 281 -2.27 -15.73 7.21
N SER A 282 -1.00 -15.47 6.89
CA SER A 282 -0.41 -14.14 6.95
C SER A 282 0.71 -13.94 5.92
N ILE A 283 0.80 -12.73 5.37
CA ILE A 283 1.98 -12.24 4.64
C ILE A 283 2.38 -10.89 5.24
N ARG A 284 3.64 -10.76 5.65
CA ARG A 284 4.22 -9.51 6.13
C ARG A 284 5.29 -9.05 5.15
N TYR A 285 5.28 -7.78 4.78
CA TYR A 285 6.27 -7.14 3.92
C TYR A 285 7.08 -6.17 4.77
N ASP A 286 8.39 -6.34 4.85
CA ASP A 286 9.31 -5.47 5.58
C ASP A 286 10.17 -4.66 4.59
N TYR A 287 10.22 -3.34 4.77
CA TYR A 287 10.87 -2.40 3.86
C TYR A 287 12.21 -1.92 4.43
N TYR A 288 13.16 -1.61 3.53
CA TYR A 288 14.49 -1.07 3.90
C TYR A 288 14.44 0.23 4.74
N ASN A 289 13.32 0.96 4.72
CA ASN A 289 13.12 2.19 5.49
C ASN A 289 12.49 1.95 6.88
N GLY A 290 12.41 0.71 7.35
CA GLY A 290 11.77 0.33 8.62
C GLY A 290 10.24 0.33 8.57
N GLY A 291 9.64 0.59 7.40
CA GLY A 291 8.22 0.41 7.19
C GLY A 291 7.83 -1.07 7.07
N HIS A 292 6.58 -1.39 7.39
CA HIS A 292 6.03 -2.72 7.14
C HIS A 292 4.55 -2.69 6.76
N ILE A 293 4.10 -3.76 6.11
CA ILE A 293 2.70 -4.09 5.88
C ILE A 293 2.47 -5.50 6.41
N THR A 294 1.50 -5.70 7.29
CA THR A 294 1.07 -7.04 7.74
C THR A 294 -0.31 -7.31 7.17
N MET A 295 -0.44 -8.33 6.32
CA MET A 295 -1.71 -8.84 5.83
C MET A 295 -2.05 -10.15 6.51
N THR A 296 -3.22 -10.25 7.12
CA THR A 296 -3.82 -11.50 7.59
C THR A 296 -4.99 -11.90 6.70
N GLN A 297 -5.11 -13.18 6.39
CA GLN A 297 -6.14 -13.72 5.52
C GLN A 297 -7.01 -14.71 6.31
N THR A 298 -8.29 -14.82 5.96
CA THR A 298 -9.21 -15.81 6.52
C THR A 298 -9.90 -16.54 5.38
N PHE A 299 -9.88 -17.87 5.41
CA PHE A 299 -10.47 -18.73 4.39
C PHE A 299 -11.71 -19.45 4.94
N ARG A 300 -12.63 -19.83 4.04
CA ARG A 300 -13.78 -20.69 4.34
C ARG A 300 -13.99 -21.70 3.23
N ASP A 301 -14.65 -22.81 3.54
CA ASP A 301 -15.16 -23.70 2.50
C ASP A 301 -16.27 -23.00 1.70
N VAL A 302 -16.19 -23.08 0.37
CA VAL A 302 -17.29 -22.75 -0.54
C VAL A 302 -17.44 -23.86 -1.57
N GLY A 303 -18.18 -24.90 -1.21
CA GLY A 303 -18.50 -26.01 -2.11
C GLY A 303 -17.32 -26.96 -2.31
N GLY A 304 -16.58 -27.26 -1.24
CA GLY A 304 -15.38 -28.11 -1.27
C GLY A 304 -14.09 -27.38 -1.65
N TYR A 305 -14.11 -26.05 -1.69
CA TYR A 305 -12.95 -25.21 -2.01
C TYR A 305 -12.62 -24.26 -0.87
N TRP A 306 -11.34 -24.21 -0.48
CA TRP A 306 -10.85 -23.22 0.47
C TRP A 306 -10.69 -21.87 -0.23
N MET A 307 -11.72 -21.04 -0.11
CA MET A 307 -11.84 -19.73 -0.72
C MET A 307 -11.56 -18.63 0.31
N LEU A 308 -10.91 -17.57 -0.15
CA LEU A 308 -10.62 -16.39 0.66
C LEU A 308 -11.94 -15.72 1.07
N ALA A 309 -12.19 -15.56 2.35
CA ALA A 309 -13.43 -14.99 2.91
C ALA A 309 -13.24 -13.53 3.32
N GLU A 310 -12.13 -13.25 4.01
CA GLU A 310 -11.77 -11.93 4.51
C GLU A 310 -10.25 -11.73 4.43
N GLN A 311 -9.85 -10.48 4.32
CA GLN A 311 -8.47 -10.04 4.53
C GLN A 311 -8.45 -8.77 5.36
N ARG A 312 -7.36 -8.58 6.10
CA ARG A 312 -7.06 -7.35 6.82
C ARG A 312 -5.59 -7.03 6.61
N ALA A 313 -5.29 -5.79 6.23
CA ALA A 313 -3.94 -5.28 6.10
C ALA A 313 -3.72 -4.12 7.07
N GLU A 314 -2.61 -4.15 7.79
CA GLU A 314 -2.14 -3.09 8.66
C GLU A 314 -0.84 -2.53 8.07
N ILE A 315 -0.83 -1.23 7.80
CA ILE A 315 0.22 -0.54 7.05
C ILE A 315 0.87 0.48 7.98
N ALA A 316 2.17 0.33 8.18
CA ALA A 316 2.99 1.19 9.01
C ALA A 316 4.29 1.51 8.26
N ILE A 317 4.20 2.37 7.26
CA ILE A 317 5.34 2.89 6.50
C ILE A 317 5.72 4.27 7.09
N PRO A 318 6.99 4.72 7.05
CA PRO A 318 7.33 6.10 7.37
C PRO A 318 6.36 7.10 6.72
N TYR A 319 5.81 7.98 7.56
CA TYR A 319 4.84 9.03 7.20
C TYR A 319 3.45 8.57 6.73
N ALA A 320 3.18 7.26 6.62
CA ALA A 320 1.89 6.73 6.20
C ALA A 320 1.44 5.53 7.05
N ARG A 321 0.34 5.70 7.78
CA ARG A 321 -0.35 4.61 8.47
C ARG A 321 -1.72 4.40 7.87
N ALA A 322 -2.06 3.16 7.56
CA ALA A 322 -3.39 2.77 7.09
C ALA A 322 -3.82 1.45 7.72
N VAL A 323 -5.13 1.23 7.76
CA VAL A 323 -5.71 -0.09 7.86
C VAL A 323 -6.58 -0.30 6.63
N ALA A 324 -6.57 -1.51 6.10
CA ALA A 324 -7.50 -1.94 5.09
C ALA A 324 -8.17 -3.24 5.53
N HIS A 325 -9.45 -3.36 5.24
CA HIS A 325 -10.26 -4.54 5.49
C HIS A 325 -11.02 -4.85 4.20
N GLY A 326 -11.28 -6.11 3.93
CA GLY A 326 -12.00 -6.48 2.71
C GLY A 326 -12.54 -7.88 2.76
N SER A 327 -13.75 -8.01 2.24
CA SER A 327 -14.57 -9.20 2.34
C SER A 327 -14.92 -9.71 0.95
N TYR A 328 -15.07 -11.02 0.87
CA TYR A 328 -15.30 -11.75 -0.36
C TYR A 328 -16.62 -12.52 -0.26
N THR A 329 -17.52 -12.31 -1.21
CA THR A 329 -18.87 -12.89 -1.22
C THR A 329 -19.23 -13.46 -2.59
N ASP A 330 -20.36 -14.17 -2.66
CA ASP A 330 -21.03 -14.53 -3.92
C ASP A 330 -20.16 -15.33 -4.91
N TYR A 331 -19.26 -16.16 -4.37
CA TYR A 331 -18.39 -17.02 -5.18
C TYR A 331 -19.19 -17.97 -6.06
N LYS A 332 -18.80 -18.01 -7.34
CA LYS A 332 -19.23 -18.99 -8.32
C LYS A 332 -17.97 -19.70 -8.83
N THR A 333 -17.81 -20.97 -8.50
CA THR A 333 -16.65 -21.77 -8.88
C THR A 333 -16.89 -22.51 -10.20
N ASN A 334 -15.83 -22.77 -10.95
CA ASN A 334 -15.84 -23.46 -12.25
C ASN A 334 -16.80 -22.86 -13.30
N VAL A 335 -17.00 -21.54 -13.26
CA VAL A 335 -17.79 -20.79 -14.24
C VAL A 335 -16.95 -20.39 -15.47
N ALA A 336 -17.59 -20.28 -16.63
CA ALA A 336 -16.95 -19.72 -17.82
C ALA A 336 -16.63 -18.23 -17.60
N ILE A 337 -15.37 -17.86 -17.81
CA ILE A 337 -14.87 -16.47 -17.75
C ILE A 337 -14.20 -16.14 -19.07
N ASP A 338 -14.60 -15.00 -19.64
CA ASP A 338 -14.07 -14.45 -20.90
C ASP A 338 -12.61 -13.98 -20.71
N ASP A 339 -11.73 -14.38 -21.63
CA ASP A 339 -10.33 -13.98 -21.63
C ASP A 339 -10.13 -12.46 -21.87
N ALA A 340 -11.16 -11.78 -22.38
CA ALA A 340 -11.23 -10.31 -22.45
C ALA A 340 -11.15 -9.62 -21.07
N VAL A 341 -11.45 -10.33 -19.97
CA VAL A 341 -11.27 -9.81 -18.60
C VAL A 341 -9.78 -9.59 -18.30
N PHE A 342 -8.92 -10.53 -18.68
CA PHE A 342 -7.50 -10.55 -18.32
C PHE A 342 -6.60 -9.72 -19.27
N THR A 343 -7.09 -9.37 -20.46
CA THR A 343 -6.27 -8.71 -21.51
C THR A 343 -6.32 -7.17 -21.49
N LYS A 344 -7.15 -6.55 -20.64
CA LYS A 344 -7.35 -5.08 -20.62
C LYS A 344 -6.12 -4.24 -20.25
N LYS A 345 -5.05 -4.84 -19.73
CA LYS A 345 -3.85 -4.13 -19.25
C LYS A 345 -2.82 -3.76 -20.34
N ASN A 346 -3.03 -4.17 -21.59
CA ASN A 346 -2.07 -4.03 -22.70
C ASN A 346 -2.37 -2.86 -23.68
N LYS A 347 -2.96 -1.76 -23.21
CA LYS A 347 -3.15 -0.51 -23.99
C LYS A 347 -2.61 0.72 -23.25
#